data_AF-A0A7N0TZY0-F1
#
_entry.id   AF-A0A7N0TZY0-F1
#
_cell.length_a   1.000
_cell.length_b   1.000
_cell.length_c   1.000
_cell.angle_alpha   90.00
_cell.angle_beta   90.00
_cell.angle_gamma   90.00
#
_symmetry.space_group_name_H-M   'P 1'
#
loop_
_entity.id
_entity.type
_entity.pdbx_description
1 polymer ?
#
loop_
_entity_poly.entity_id
_entity_poly.type
_entity_poly.pdbx_seq_one_letter_code
_entity_poly.pdbx_strand_id
1 'polypeptide(L)'
;MHYSWSNEARARRALANISALLRPGGTFIGTMPDANVIIKKLRKAEGLKFGNNVYSIHFDEEFADKKFKSSSPFGIKYNFHLEDAVDCPEWIVAFNVFKKMAEEYDLDLVLVKNFHEFVYDFMKKPDFVELVRRLGALGDGSSDEINISPDEWEVAYLYLAFVLRKRGQPDQARAKNRVERGHYAIAEEDIMVIRSED
;
A
#
# COMPACT_ATOMS: atom_id res chain seq x y z
N MET A 1 3.48 3.38 -3.07
CA MET A 1 4.72 2.58 -2.94
C MET A 1 5.14 1.96 -4.26
N HIS A 2 4.29 1.20 -4.95
CA HIS A 2 4.65 0.56 -6.23
C HIS A 2 5.17 1.54 -7.31
N TYR A 3 4.70 2.79 -7.36
CA TYR A 3 5.28 3.81 -8.27
C TYR A 3 6.76 4.14 -8.03
N SER A 4 7.30 3.90 -6.82
CA SER A 4 8.74 4.10 -6.56
C SER A 4 9.60 2.91 -7.03
N TRP A 5 8.99 1.78 -7.44
CA TRP A 5 9.69 0.57 -7.88
C TRP A 5 10.20 0.60 -9.33
N SER A 6 10.03 1.73 -10.01
CA SER A 6 10.58 1.95 -11.37
C SER A 6 12.10 1.77 -11.45
N ASN A 7 12.83 2.07 -10.38
CA ASN A 7 14.23 1.68 -10.21
C ASN A 7 14.60 1.64 -8.72
N GLU A 8 15.75 1.02 -8.41
CA GLU A 8 16.21 0.85 -7.04
C GLU A 8 16.43 2.17 -6.31
N ALA A 9 17.02 3.18 -6.97
CA ALA A 9 17.31 4.46 -6.35
C ALA A 9 16.04 5.16 -5.85
N ARG A 10 14.94 5.10 -6.63
CA ARG A 10 13.63 5.65 -6.25
C ARG A 10 12.99 4.85 -5.11
N ALA A 11 13.08 3.53 -5.14
CA ALA A 11 12.57 2.67 -4.06
C ALA A 11 13.30 2.97 -2.74
N ARG A 12 14.63 3.05 -2.77
CA ARG A 12 15.48 3.44 -1.63
C ARG A 12 15.15 4.83 -1.10
N ARG A 13 15.03 5.82 -2.00
CA ARG A 13 14.66 7.19 -1.61
C ARG A 13 13.30 7.24 -0.91
N ALA A 14 12.31 6.50 -1.40
CA ALA A 14 10.99 6.44 -0.80
C ALA A 14 11.05 5.89 0.64
N LEU A 15 11.75 4.77 0.85
CA LEU A 15 11.92 4.18 2.18
C LEU A 15 12.70 5.08 3.14
N ALA A 16 13.77 5.72 2.65
CA ALA A 16 14.53 6.69 3.43
C ALA A 16 13.66 7.86 3.91
N ASN A 17 12.83 8.42 3.03
CA ASN A 17 11.92 9.52 3.36
C ASN A 17 10.88 9.09 4.40
N ILE A 18 10.28 7.91 4.22
CA ILE A 18 9.30 7.35 5.17
C ILE A 18 9.95 7.17 6.54
N SER A 19 11.11 6.51 6.59
CA SER A 19 11.80 6.26 7.84
C SER A 19 12.21 7.57 8.52
N ALA A 20 12.78 8.54 7.79
CA ALA A 20 13.21 9.82 8.36
C ALA A 20 12.06 10.60 9.05
N LEU A 21 10.85 10.54 8.48
CA LEU A 21 9.68 11.25 9.01
C LEU A 21 8.95 10.48 10.12
N LEU A 22 9.15 9.17 10.21
CA LEU A 22 8.58 8.37 11.30
C LEU A 22 9.38 8.58 12.59
N ARG A 23 8.64 8.74 13.69
CA ARG A 23 9.21 8.68 15.04
C ARG A 23 9.52 7.22 15.40
N PRO A 24 10.46 6.96 16.33
CA PRO A 24 10.62 5.64 16.93
C PRO A 24 9.30 5.08 17.44
N GLY A 25 9.00 3.82 17.12
CA GLY A 25 7.72 3.16 17.40
C GLY A 25 6.56 3.58 16.49
N GLY A 26 6.78 4.52 15.56
CA GLY A 26 5.78 4.98 14.60
C GLY A 26 5.40 3.90 13.58
N THR A 27 4.18 3.99 13.05
CA THR A 27 3.61 3.00 12.13
C THR A 27 3.51 3.57 10.72
N PHE A 28 4.02 2.83 9.73
CA PHE A 28 3.72 3.05 8.32
C PHE A 28 2.72 2.00 7.85
N ILE A 29 1.57 2.46 7.37
CA ILE A 29 0.49 1.61 6.85
C ILE A 29 0.39 1.91 5.36
N GLY A 30 0.20 0.87 4.55
CA GLY A 30 -0.05 1.06 3.14
C GLY A 30 -0.76 -0.12 2.51
N THR A 31 -1.22 0.13 1.30
CA THR A 31 -1.76 -0.88 0.40
C THR A 31 -0.96 -0.82 -0.89
N MET A 32 -0.80 -1.97 -1.54
CA MET A 32 -0.15 -2.04 -2.85
C MET A 32 -0.60 -3.30 -3.60
N PRO A 33 -0.43 -3.34 -4.93
CA PRO A 33 -0.65 -4.54 -5.70
C PRO A 33 0.21 -5.72 -5.20
N ASP A 34 -0.42 -6.87 -5.07
CA ASP A 34 0.21 -8.12 -4.66
C ASP A 34 0.87 -8.79 -5.87
N ALA A 35 2.20 -8.69 -5.91
CA ALA A 35 3.01 -9.30 -6.96
C ALA A 35 2.76 -10.81 -7.12
N ASN A 36 2.49 -11.56 -6.05
CA ASN A 36 2.26 -13.00 -6.18
C ASN A 36 0.96 -13.28 -6.94
N VAL A 37 -0.08 -12.49 -6.69
CA VAL A 37 -1.38 -12.61 -7.36
C VAL A 37 -1.25 -12.22 -8.83
N ILE A 38 -0.65 -11.06 -9.11
CA ILE A 38 -0.47 -10.55 -10.48
C ILE A 38 0.34 -11.52 -11.32
N ILE A 39 1.49 -11.99 -10.82
CA ILE A 39 2.37 -12.91 -11.55
C ILE A 39 1.72 -14.29 -11.72
N LYS A 40 0.95 -14.76 -10.73
CA LYS A 40 0.16 -15.99 -10.85
C LYS A 40 -0.88 -15.87 -11.97
N LYS A 41 -1.58 -14.74 -12.08
CA LYS A 41 -2.55 -14.49 -13.16
C LYS A 41 -1.87 -14.36 -14.51
N LEU A 42 -0.78 -13.59 -14.61
CA LEU A 42 0.01 -13.46 -15.84
C LEU A 42 0.45 -14.83 -16.39
N ARG A 43 0.99 -15.71 -15.52
CA ARG A 43 1.45 -17.05 -15.91
C ARG A 43 0.35 -17.98 -16.37
N LYS A 44 -0.90 -17.74 -15.96
CA LYS A 44 -2.07 -18.52 -16.40
C LYS A 44 -2.69 -17.98 -17.68
N ALA A 45 -2.54 -16.70 -17.97
CA ALA A 45 -3.04 -16.10 -19.20
C ALA A 45 -2.33 -16.71 -20.43
N GLU A 46 -3.00 -16.74 -21.58
CA GLU A 46 -2.38 -17.16 -22.84
C GLU A 46 -1.40 -16.09 -23.35
N GLY A 47 -1.78 -14.81 -23.25
CA GLY A 47 -0.95 -13.66 -23.64
C GLY A 47 -0.36 -12.89 -22.45
N LEU A 48 -0.01 -11.62 -22.70
CA LEU A 48 0.52 -10.66 -21.72
C LEU A 48 -0.53 -9.71 -21.13
N LYS A 49 -1.78 -9.84 -21.59
CA LYS A 49 -2.94 -9.12 -21.06
C LYS A 49 -3.88 -10.09 -20.34
N PHE A 50 -4.37 -9.69 -19.19
CA PHE A 50 -5.43 -10.40 -18.45
C PHE A 50 -6.28 -9.41 -17.65
N GLY A 51 -7.48 -9.83 -17.26
CA GLY A 51 -8.43 -8.96 -16.56
C GLY A 51 -9.84 -9.51 -16.65
N ASN A 52 -10.81 -8.67 -16.29
CA ASN A 52 -12.24 -8.92 -16.43
C ASN A 52 -12.92 -7.66 -16.98
N ASN A 53 -14.23 -7.49 -16.76
CA ASN A 53 -14.94 -6.32 -17.29
C ASN A 53 -14.57 -5.01 -16.60
N VAL A 54 -14.06 -5.08 -15.37
CA VAL A 54 -13.79 -3.91 -14.51
C VAL A 54 -12.33 -3.49 -14.54
N TYR A 55 -11.39 -4.43 -14.77
CA TYR A 55 -9.96 -4.12 -14.84
C TYR A 55 -9.23 -4.88 -15.93
N SER A 56 -8.10 -4.33 -16.38
CA SER A 56 -7.12 -5.08 -17.16
C SER A 56 -5.68 -4.73 -16.79
N ILE A 57 -4.82 -5.74 -16.82
CA ILE A 57 -3.37 -5.63 -16.64
C ILE A 57 -2.71 -6.08 -17.94
N HIS A 58 -1.76 -5.28 -18.42
CA HIS A 58 -0.98 -5.57 -19.62
C HIS A 58 0.51 -5.40 -19.37
N PHE A 59 1.29 -6.45 -19.63
CA PHE A 59 2.75 -6.42 -19.62
C PHE A 59 3.31 -6.19 -21.03
N ASP A 60 4.43 -5.47 -21.11
CA ASP A 60 5.11 -5.23 -22.38
C ASP A 60 5.82 -6.53 -22.88
N GLU A 61 6.10 -6.61 -24.18
CA GLU A 61 6.70 -7.79 -24.86
C GLU A 61 8.04 -8.23 -24.27
N GLU A 62 8.75 -7.34 -23.57
CA GLU A 62 9.97 -7.70 -22.83
C GLU A 62 9.74 -8.80 -21.77
N PHE A 63 8.49 -9.02 -21.35
CA PHE A 63 8.08 -10.04 -20.39
C PHE A 63 7.34 -11.23 -21.04
N ALA A 64 7.44 -11.43 -22.36
CA ALA A 64 6.83 -12.54 -23.10
C ALA A 64 7.05 -13.92 -22.46
N ASP A 65 8.26 -14.16 -21.94
CA ASP A 65 8.63 -15.43 -21.29
C ASP A 65 8.04 -15.62 -19.89
N LYS A 66 7.41 -14.59 -19.30
CA LYS A 66 6.81 -14.59 -17.94
C LYS A 66 7.79 -15.02 -16.83
N LYS A 67 9.08 -14.79 -17.08
CA LYS A 67 10.22 -15.07 -16.19
C LYS A 67 10.84 -13.75 -15.74
N PHE A 68 11.09 -13.65 -14.44
CA PHE A 68 11.59 -12.44 -13.81
C PHE A 68 12.89 -12.76 -13.08
N LYS A 69 13.95 -12.00 -13.38
CA LYS A 69 15.28 -12.23 -12.79
C LYS A 69 15.30 -11.72 -11.36
N SER A 70 15.61 -12.61 -10.41
CA SER A 70 15.76 -12.20 -9.00
C SER A 70 16.91 -11.21 -8.78
N SER A 71 17.91 -11.18 -9.67
CA SER A 71 19.01 -10.20 -9.65
C SER A 71 18.60 -8.79 -10.09
N SER A 72 17.42 -8.63 -10.69
CA SER A 72 16.89 -7.33 -11.14
C SER A 72 15.43 -7.17 -10.73
N PRO A 73 15.13 -6.97 -9.44
CA PRO A 73 13.77 -6.97 -8.91
C PRO A 73 13.03 -5.63 -9.08
N PHE A 74 13.58 -4.67 -9.85
CA PHE A 74 13.02 -3.34 -10.08
C PHE A 74 12.72 -3.12 -11.56
N GLY A 75 11.88 -2.13 -11.86
CA GLY A 75 11.60 -1.71 -13.24
C GLY A 75 10.67 -2.64 -14.02
N ILE A 76 10.16 -3.71 -13.39
CA ILE A 76 9.20 -4.63 -14.01
C ILE A 76 7.85 -3.91 -14.13
N LYS A 77 7.60 -3.32 -15.28
CA LYS A 77 6.45 -2.46 -15.56
C LYS A 77 5.26 -3.26 -16.09
N TYR A 78 4.07 -2.85 -15.71
CA TYR A 78 2.80 -3.22 -16.36
C TYR A 78 1.90 -1.99 -16.44
N ASN A 79 0.96 -1.99 -17.38
CA ASN A 79 -0.10 -0.99 -17.42
C ASN A 79 -1.33 -1.56 -16.70
N PHE A 80 -1.87 -0.78 -15.76
CA PHE A 80 -3.07 -1.12 -15.00
C PHE A 80 -4.19 -0.19 -15.45
N HIS A 81 -5.29 -0.79 -15.89
CA HIS A 81 -6.54 -0.12 -16.21
C HIS A 81 -7.62 -0.60 -15.26
N LEU A 82 -8.34 0.33 -14.63
CA LEU A 82 -9.52 0.10 -13.81
C LEU A 82 -10.60 1.08 -14.28
N GLU A 83 -11.77 0.53 -14.63
CA GLU A 83 -12.91 1.29 -15.13
C GLU A 83 -13.24 2.46 -14.20
N ASP A 84 -13.47 3.63 -14.80
CA ASP A 84 -13.79 4.90 -14.13
C ASP A 84 -12.80 5.41 -13.07
N ALA A 85 -11.62 4.80 -12.95
CA ALA A 85 -10.65 5.12 -11.91
C ALA A 85 -9.27 5.51 -12.44
N VAL A 86 -8.57 4.58 -13.10
CA VAL A 86 -7.16 4.77 -13.48
C VAL A 86 -6.80 4.03 -14.76
N ASP A 87 -5.91 4.63 -15.54
CA ASP A 87 -5.20 3.98 -16.65
C ASP A 87 -3.75 4.45 -16.61
N CYS A 88 -2.88 3.69 -15.93
CA CYS A 88 -1.54 4.16 -15.62
C CYS A 88 -0.49 3.04 -15.53
N PRO A 89 0.79 3.39 -15.74
CA PRO A 89 1.88 2.45 -15.55
C PRO A 89 2.17 2.23 -14.06
N GLU A 90 2.32 0.96 -13.69
CA GLU A 90 2.71 0.51 -12.35
C GLU A 90 3.93 -0.43 -12.44
N TRP A 91 4.52 -0.73 -11.28
CA TRP A 91 5.69 -1.61 -11.20
C TRP A 91 5.51 -2.71 -10.17
N ILE A 92 5.93 -3.92 -10.52
CA ILE A 92 5.88 -5.09 -9.64
C ILE A 92 6.77 -4.85 -8.43
N VAL A 93 6.16 -5.01 -7.26
CA VAL A 93 6.86 -4.97 -5.96
C VAL A 93 6.94 -6.39 -5.42
N ALA A 94 8.08 -7.06 -5.62
CA ALA A 94 8.34 -8.33 -4.96
C ALA A 94 8.37 -8.10 -3.43
N PHE A 95 7.33 -8.54 -2.71
CA PHE A 95 7.13 -8.14 -1.31
C PHE A 95 8.28 -8.57 -0.40
N ASN A 96 8.93 -9.70 -0.68
CA ASN A 96 10.12 -10.15 0.03
C ASN A 96 11.31 -9.18 -0.13
N VAL A 97 11.47 -8.56 -1.30
CA VAL A 97 12.47 -7.52 -1.56
C VAL A 97 12.08 -6.23 -0.84
N PHE A 98 10.82 -5.80 -0.95
CA PHE A 98 10.31 -4.64 -0.21
C PHE A 98 10.54 -4.77 1.30
N LYS A 99 10.21 -5.93 1.89
CA LYS A 99 10.43 -6.23 3.30
C LYS A 99 11.89 -6.09 3.69
N LYS A 100 12.80 -6.77 2.96
CA LYS A 100 14.25 -6.71 3.23
C LYS A 100 14.79 -5.29 3.13
N MET A 101 14.39 -4.54 2.10
CA MET A 101 14.80 -3.15 1.97
C MET A 101 14.26 -2.30 3.11
N ALA A 102 13.02 -2.50 3.55
CA ALA A 102 12.44 -1.76 4.66
C ALA A 102 13.21 -2.01 5.98
N GLU A 103 13.67 -3.24 6.21
CA GLU A 103 14.51 -3.60 7.37
C GLU A 103 15.83 -2.82 7.39
N GLU A 104 16.40 -2.45 6.23
CA GLU A 104 17.59 -1.60 6.13
C GLU A 104 17.35 -0.16 6.64
N TYR A 105 16.09 0.29 6.66
CA TYR A 105 15.69 1.63 7.13
C TYR A 105 14.97 1.59 8.48
N ASP A 106 15.26 0.59 9.32
CA ASP A 106 14.67 0.43 10.65
C ASP A 106 13.15 0.25 10.67
N LEU A 107 12.56 -0.28 9.60
CA LEU A 107 11.14 -0.55 9.49
C LEU A 107 10.89 -2.06 9.53
N ASP A 108 10.31 -2.55 10.63
CA ASP A 108 10.02 -3.97 10.81
C ASP A 108 8.58 -4.30 10.42
N LEU A 109 8.40 -5.43 9.74
CA LEU A 109 7.08 -5.90 9.32
C LEU A 109 6.24 -6.35 10.51
N VAL A 110 5.04 -5.77 10.64
CA VAL A 110 4.02 -6.13 11.63
C VAL A 110 2.90 -6.94 11.01
N LEU A 111 2.44 -6.57 9.82
CA LEU A 111 1.34 -7.23 9.14
C LEU A 111 1.54 -7.19 7.63
N VAL A 112 1.20 -8.27 6.96
CA VAL A 112 0.95 -8.32 5.51
C VAL A 112 -0.22 -9.28 5.28
N LYS A 113 -1.26 -8.83 4.58
CA LYS A 113 -2.43 -9.66 4.25
C LYS A 113 -2.96 -9.24 2.88
N ASN A 114 -3.27 -10.21 2.03
CA ASN A 114 -4.08 -9.95 0.85
C ASN A 114 -5.45 -9.39 1.29
N PHE A 115 -6.08 -8.54 0.49
CA PHE A 115 -7.35 -7.91 0.87
C PHE A 115 -8.47 -8.92 1.13
N HIS A 116 -8.54 -10.03 0.41
CA HIS A 116 -9.54 -11.07 0.69
C HIS A 116 -9.38 -11.61 2.12
N GLU A 117 -8.16 -11.92 2.53
CA GLU A 117 -7.85 -12.39 3.88
C GLU A 117 -8.08 -11.28 4.92
N PHE A 118 -7.69 -10.04 4.60
CA PHE A 118 -7.88 -8.88 5.46
C PHE A 118 -9.37 -8.67 5.74
N VAL A 119 -10.21 -8.57 4.71
CA VAL A 119 -11.67 -8.41 4.86
C VAL A 119 -12.25 -9.58 5.64
N TYR A 120 -11.91 -10.82 5.28
CA TYR A 120 -12.39 -12.00 5.97
C TYR A 120 -12.10 -11.99 7.48
N ASP A 121 -10.90 -11.60 7.89
CA ASP A 121 -10.53 -11.56 9.30
C ASP A 121 -11.19 -10.41 10.08
N PHE A 122 -11.31 -9.23 9.45
CA PHE A 122 -11.87 -8.06 10.13
C PHE A 122 -13.40 -8.05 10.15
N MET A 123 -14.07 -8.71 9.20
CA MET A 123 -15.53 -8.92 9.22
C MET A 123 -16.00 -9.87 10.33
N LYS A 124 -15.10 -10.54 11.05
CA LYS A 124 -15.43 -11.32 12.26
C LYS A 124 -15.71 -10.43 13.48
N LYS A 125 -15.44 -9.13 13.41
CA LYS A 125 -15.57 -8.18 14.52
C LYS A 125 -16.81 -7.30 14.31
N PRO A 126 -17.77 -7.29 15.25
CA PRO A 126 -19.04 -6.55 15.10
C PRO A 126 -18.87 -5.07 14.76
N ASP A 127 -17.90 -4.39 15.38
CA ASP A 127 -17.65 -2.96 15.14
C ASP A 127 -17.27 -2.66 13.68
N PHE A 128 -16.54 -3.57 13.02
CA PHE A 128 -16.13 -3.38 11.63
C PHE A 128 -17.22 -3.77 10.64
N VAL A 129 -18.07 -4.74 10.99
CA VAL A 129 -19.26 -5.07 10.19
C VAL A 129 -20.18 -3.86 10.11
N GLU A 130 -20.47 -3.22 11.26
CA GLU A 130 -21.32 -2.03 11.29
C GLU A 130 -20.69 -0.85 10.53
N LEU A 131 -19.37 -0.68 10.61
CA LEU A 131 -18.66 0.34 9.84
C LEU A 131 -18.78 0.11 8.33
N VAL A 132 -18.54 -1.12 7.86
CA VAL A 132 -18.62 -1.48 6.43
C VAL A 132 -20.04 -1.28 5.90
N ARG A 133 -21.06 -1.67 6.69
CA ARG A 133 -22.46 -1.47 6.36
C ARG A 133 -22.80 0.01 6.19
N ARG A 134 -22.38 0.87 7.13
CA ARG A 134 -22.60 2.33 7.06
C ARG A 134 -21.88 3.00 5.90
N LEU A 135 -20.71 2.49 5.53
CA LEU A 135 -19.94 3.02 4.41
C LEU A 135 -20.49 2.57 3.05
N GLY A 136 -21.33 1.53 3.00
CA GLY A 136 -21.69 0.89 1.73
C GLY A 136 -20.45 0.34 1.00
N ALA A 137 -19.41 -0.06 1.74
CA ALA A 137 -18.13 -0.41 1.13
C ALA A 137 -18.15 -1.78 0.42
N LEU A 138 -19.14 -2.62 0.74
CA LEU A 138 -19.34 -3.94 0.16
C LEU A 138 -20.75 -4.08 -0.42
N GLY A 139 -21.40 -2.98 -0.83
CA GLY A 139 -22.78 -2.99 -1.32
C GLY A 139 -23.49 -1.66 -1.09
N ASP A 140 -24.80 -1.60 -1.31
CA ASP A 140 -25.57 -0.35 -1.19
C ASP A 140 -25.86 0.09 0.27
N GLY A 141 -25.33 -0.63 1.27
CA GLY A 141 -25.52 -0.34 2.69
C GLY A 141 -26.93 -0.62 3.21
N SER A 142 -27.82 -1.18 2.37
CA SER A 142 -29.23 -1.44 2.69
C SER A 142 -29.49 -2.84 3.24
N SER A 143 -28.57 -3.79 3.05
CA SER A 143 -28.64 -5.15 3.58
C SER A 143 -27.35 -5.55 4.31
N ASP A 144 -27.43 -6.60 5.13
CA ASP A 144 -26.28 -7.23 5.80
C ASP A 144 -25.46 -8.12 4.83
N GLU A 145 -25.83 -8.17 3.55
CA GLU A 145 -25.17 -9.00 2.55
C GLU A 145 -24.07 -8.22 1.81
N ILE A 146 -22.96 -8.92 1.53
CA ILE A 146 -21.88 -8.43 0.68
C ILE A 146 -22.39 -8.44 -0.76
N ASN A 147 -22.71 -7.26 -1.29
CA ASN A 147 -23.18 -7.01 -2.65
C ASN A 147 -22.08 -6.36 -3.52
N ILE A 148 -20.89 -6.96 -3.51
CA ILE A 148 -19.82 -6.63 -4.47
C ILE A 148 -19.83 -7.68 -5.59
N SER A 149 -19.71 -7.25 -6.85
CA SER A 149 -19.71 -8.20 -7.97
C SER A 149 -18.46 -9.10 -7.91
N PRO A 150 -18.51 -10.31 -8.49
CA PRO A 150 -17.33 -11.16 -8.59
C PRO A 150 -16.14 -10.48 -9.29
N ASP A 151 -16.43 -9.61 -10.27
CA ASP A 151 -15.40 -8.90 -11.03
C ASP A 151 -14.71 -7.81 -10.18
N GLU A 152 -15.47 -7.02 -9.42
CA GLU A 152 -14.93 -6.05 -8.46
C GLU A 152 -14.22 -6.73 -7.29
N TRP A 153 -14.75 -7.86 -6.81
CA TRP A 153 -14.09 -8.64 -5.76
C TRP A 153 -12.74 -9.19 -6.23
N GLU A 154 -12.62 -9.56 -7.50
CA GLU A 154 -11.35 -9.94 -8.09
C GLU A 154 -10.36 -8.76 -8.11
N VAL A 155 -10.80 -7.52 -8.33
CA VAL A 155 -9.92 -6.34 -8.21
C VAL A 155 -9.35 -6.24 -6.80
N ALA A 156 -10.17 -6.41 -5.77
CA ALA A 156 -9.69 -6.41 -4.39
C ALA A 156 -8.60 -7.48 -4.17
N TYR A 157 -8.74 -8.65 -4.78
CA TYR A 157 -7.74 -9.73 -4.69
C TYR A 157 -6.35 -9.33 -5.21
N LEU A 158 -6.27 -8.36 -6.13
CA LEU A 158 -5.01 -7.88 -6.68
C LEU A 158 -4.17 -7.11 -5.67
N TYR A 159 -4.74 -6.71 -4.52
CA TYR A 159 -4.09 -5.85 -3.54
C TYR A 159 -3.84 -6.56 -2.21
N LEU A 160 -2.81 -6.08 -1.52
CA LEU A 160 -2.51 -6.43 -0.15
C LEU A 160 -2.43 -5.17 0.72
N ALA A 161 -2.69 -5.35 2.01
CA ALA A 161 -2.43 -4.39 3.07
C ALA A 161 -1.14 -4.80 3.80
N PHE A 162 -0.33 -3.82 4.18
CA PHE A 162 0.84 -4.06 5.01
C PHE A 162 0.98 -2.98 6.09
N VAL A 163 1.65 -3.36 7.18
CA VAL A 163 1.98 -2.49 8.30
C VAL A 163 3.43 -2.71 8.67
N LEU A 164 4.21 -1.63 8.66
CA LEU A 164 5.57 -1.58 9.15
C LEU A 164 5.65 -0.72 10.41
N ARG A 165 6.58 -1.03 11.30
CA ARG A 165 6.84 -0.23 12.51
C ARG A 165 8.28 0.19 12.57
N LYS A 166 8.52 1.48 12.83
CA LYS A 166 9.87 2.00 13.01
C LYS A 166 10.46 1.51 14.33
N ARG A 167 11.68 0.99 14.30
CA ARG A 167 12.43 0.57 15.49
C ARG A 167 12.67 1.73 16.45
N GLY A 168 12.92 1.35 17.69
CA GLY A 168 13.15 2.27 18.81
C GLY A 168 11.90 2.51 19.65
N GLN A 169 12.11 2.93 20.90
CA GLN A 169 11.03 3.17 21.83
C GLN A 169 10.44 4.58 21.63
N PRO A 170 9.10 4.73 21.65
CA PRO A 170 8.49 6.04 21.59
C PRO A 170 8.91 6.87 22.81
N ASP A 171 9.21 8.14 22.55
CA ASP A 171 9.70 9.08 23.55
C ASP A 171 8.61 9.34 24.61
N GLN A 172 8.73 8.71 25.79
CA GLN A 172 7.66 8.63 26.80
C GLN A 172 7.24 10.01 27.34
N ALA A 173 8.17 10.98 27.37
CA ALA A 173 7.91 12.35 27.80
C ALA A 173 6.95 13.09 26.85
N ARG A 174 7.01 12.83 25.54
CA ARG A 174 6.15 13.46 24.53
C ARG A 174 4.82 12.73 24.36
N ALA A 175 4.74 11.44 24.67
CA ALA A 175 3.49 10.68 24.63
C ALA A 175 2.45 11.18 25.66
N LYS A 176 2.89 11.56 26.88
CA LYS A 176 2.02 12.17 27.91
C LYS A 176 1.45 13.52 27.45
N ASN A 177 2.27 14.38 26.85
CA ASN A 177 1.83 15.69 26.34
C ASN A 177 0.78 15.63 25.22
N ARG A 178 0.62 14.49 24.53
CA ARG A 178 -0.33 14.35 23.41
C ARG A 178 -1.73 13.95 23.87
N VAL A 179 -1.86 13.28 25.02
CA VAL A 179 -3.17 12.94 25.60
C VAL A 179 -3.89 14.22 26.08
N GLU A 180 -3.14 15.26 26.43
CA GLU A 180 -3.67 16.52 26.96
C GLU A 180 -3.95 17.60 25.89
N ARG A 181 -3.43 17.47 24.65
CA ARG A 181 -3.49 18.55 23.65
C ARG A 181 -4.41 18.21 22.47
N GLY A 182 -5.71 18.38 22.71
CA GLY A 182 -6.74 18.48 21.66
C GLY A 182 -6.76 19.81 20.90
N HIS A 183 -5.89 20.77 21.25
CA HIS A 183 -5.75 22.04 20.55
C HIS A 183 -4.27 22.35 20.28
N TYR A 184 -3.92 22.48 19.01
CA TYR A 184 -2.61 22.99 18.61
C TYR A 184 -2.61 24.51 18.81
N ALA A 185 -2.05 24.99 19.92
CA ALA A 185 -1.60 26.37 20.02
C ALA A 185 -0.17 26.43 19.47
N ILE A 186 0.05 27.18 18.38
CA ILE A 186 1.38 27.52 17.89
C ILE A 186 2.00 28.42 18.95
N ALA A 187 3.15 28.03 19.51
CA ALA A 187 3.87 28.87 20.46
C ALA A 187 4.65 29.96 19.70
N GLU A 188 4.93 31.11 20.31
CA GLU A 188 5.69 32.18 19.65
C GLU A 188 7.09 31.70 19.19
N GLU A 189 7.68 30.74 19.90
CA GLU A 189 8.93 30.08 19.52
C GLU A 189 8.86 29.23 18.23
N ASP A 190 7.65 28.85 17.78
CA ASP A 190 7.45 28.10 16.53
C ASP A 190 7.37 29.01 15.29
N ILE A 191 7.35 30.34 15.48
CA ILE A 191 7.22 31.33 14.40
C ILE A 191 8.62 31.83 13.98
N MET A 192 9.13 31.32 12.86
CA MET A 192 10.35 31.88 12.23
C MET A 192 10.00 33.06 11.32
N VAL A 193 10.40 34.27 11.71
CA VAL A 193 10.27 35.48 10.88
C VAL A 193 11.49 35.60 9.98
N ILE A 194 11.31 35.31 8.68
CA ILE A 194 12.34 35.53 7.67
C ILE A 194 12.33 37.02 7.30
N ARG A 195 13.39 37.74 7.66
CA ARG A 195 13.63 39.09 7.16
C ARG A 195 14.41 38.98 5.85
N SER A 196 13.82 39.47 4.77
CA SER A 196 14.54 39.73 3.52
C SER A 196 15.47 40.92 3.75
N GLU A 197 16.78 40.71 3.61
CA GLU A 197 17.75 41.79 3.52
C GLU A 197 17.71 42.36 2.09
N ASP A 198 17.52 43.68 1.98
CA ASP A 198 17.66 44.47 0.75
C ASP A 198 19.14 44.61 0.36
#